data_AF-A0A6I3HQK5-F1
#
_entry.id   AF-A0A6I3HQK5-F1
#
_cell.length_a   1.000
_cell.length_b   1.000
_cell.length_c   1.000
_cell.angle_alpha   90.00
_cell.angle_beta   90.00
_cell.angle_gamma   90.00
#
_symmetry.space_group_name_H-M   'P 1'
#
loop_
_entity.id
_entity.type
_entity.pdbx_description
1 polymer ?
#
loop_
_entity_poly.entity_id
_entity_poly.type
_entity_poly.pdbx_seq_one_letter_code
_entity_poly.pdbx_strand_id
1 'polypeptide(L)'
;MPGMPHSRPIRPLRALERPLRRLSHPFRRLSGMTALLPVLTLLIGLAIGALVGNRLASRRTAADPLVIDRTRDIANATLATTMRELIDVNTRLQAEANARAAAEAAQQQKSVHDLVAPVGEQLARLDQKLNELENKRVEDSGRLNTSIGSLASLATSLQKETAELASAMKNTKVRGNWGELQLQRVIELAGMTEHIMYEQQEHIAGDGDAARPDM
;
A
#
# COMPACT_ATOMS: atom_id res chain seq x y z
N MET A 1 54.46 -91.71 8.55
CA MET A 1 55.21 -92.69 7.73
C MET A 1 56.44 -92.01 7.13
N PRO A 2 57.55 -92.74 6.95
CA PRO A 2 58.83 -92.44 7.61
C PRO A 2 59.95 -92.03 6.63
N GLY A 3 61.10 -91.61 7.17
CA GLY A 3 62.39 -91.80 6.49
C GLY A 3 63.38 -90.64 6.57
N MET A 4 64.16 -90.58 7.66
CA MET A 4 65.55 -90.08 7.64
C MET A 4 66.45 -91.07 6.83
N PRO A 5 67.81 -91.05 6.91
CA PRO A 5 68.84 -90.00 7.09
C PRO A 5 70.02 -90.16 6.09
N HIS A 6 71.07 -89.35 6.24
CA HIS A 6 72.52 -89.70 6.30
C HIS A 6 73.38 -88.61 5.65
N SER A 7 74.06 -87.73 6.39
CA SER A 7 75.25 -87.97 7.23
C SER A 7 76.39 -88.64 6.46
N ARG A 8 77.51 -87.92 6.26
CA ARG A 8 78.88 -88.31 6.67
C ARG A 8 79.96 -87.32 6.15
N PRO A 9 81.17 -87.32 6.76
CA PRO A 9 81.80 -86.08 7.21
C PRO A 9 83.33 -85.98 6.93
N ILE A 10 83.93 -84.85 7.36
CA ILE A 10 85.31 -84.65 7.90
C ILE A 10 86.53 -85.12 7.07
N ARG A 11 87.46 -84.19 6.75
CA ARG A 11 88.91 -84.24 7.15
C ARG A 11 89.72 -83.00 6.68
N PRO A 12 90.93 -82.72 7.23
CA PRO A 12 91.13 -81.53 8.06
C PRO A 12 92.32 -80.61 7.68
N LEU A 13 92.39 -79.51 8.44
CA LEU A 13 93.54 -78.64 8.73
C LEU A 13 94.93 -79.32 8.67
N ARG A 14 95.90 -78.64 8.06
CA ARG A 14 97.11 -78.16 8.75
C ARG A 14 98.12 -77.47 7.82
N ALA A 15 98.65 -76.37 8.37
CA ALA A 15 100.03 -75.90 8.22
C ALA A 15 100.36 -75.29 6.84
N LEU A 16 101.24 -74.30 6.71
CA LEU A 16 102.32 -73.87 7.57
C LEU A 16 102.38 -72.35 7.62
N GLU A 17 102.56 -71.85 8.83
CA GLU A 17 103.29 -70.62 9.13
C GLU A 17 104.59 -70.55 8.33
N ARG A 18 104.92 -69.37 7.82
CA ARG A 18 106.24 -68.75 8.10
C ARG A 18 106.24 -67.26 7.82
N PRO A 19 106.84 -66.45 8.71
CA PRO A 19 106.78 -65.01 8.66
C PRO A 19 108.08 -64.37 8.14
N LEU A 20 107.95 -63.09 7.76
CA LEU A 20 108.95 -62.01 7.87
C LEU A 20 110.30 -62.18 7.13
N ARG A 21 110.56 -61.29 6.17
CA ARG A 21 111.43 -60.11 6.41
C ARG A 21 111.64 -59.31 5.13
N ARG A 22 111.35 -58.00 5.27
CA ARG A 22 112.21 -56.85 4.90
C ARG A 22 112.87 -56.88 3.52
N LEU A 23 112.61 -55.87 2.70
CA LEU A 23 113.41 -54.64 2.75
C LEU A 23 112.70 -53.54 1.96
N SER A 24 112.62 -52.37 2.60
CA SER A 24 112.28 -51.06 2.08
C SER A 24 112.98 -50.73 0.77
N HIS A 25 112.30 -50.03 -0.15
CA HIS A 25 112.68 -48.66 -0.54
C HIS A 25 111.48 -47.91 -1.18
N PRO A 26 111.42 -46.57 -1.00
CA PRO A 26 110.27 -45.72 -1.35
C PRO A 26 110.41 -45.17 -2.77
N PHE A 27 109.30 -44.88 -3.47
CA PHE A 27 109.19 -43.67 -4.29
C PHE A 27 107.73 -43.40 -4.69
N ARG A 28 107.24 -42.29 -4.16
CA ARG A 28 105.97 -41.64 -4.49
C ARG A 28 106.06 -41.03 -5.89
N ARG A 29 105.11 -41.35 -6.78
CA ARG A 29 104.40 -40.45 -7.73
C ARG A 29 103.93 -41.23 -8.98
N LEU A 30 102.62 -41.49 -9.07
CA LEU A 30 101.84 -41.33 -10.31
C LEU A 30 100.33 -41.34 -9.98
N SER A 31 99.77 -40.17 -9.64
CA SER A 31 98.37 -39.99 -9.24
C SER A 31 97.71 -38.90 -10.10
N GLY A 32 97.39 -39.24 -11.35
CA GLY A 32 96.70 -38.33 -12.28
C GLY A 32 95.78 -39.01 -13.29
N MET A 33 95.95 -40.32 -13.55
CA MET A 33 95.25 -40.99 -14.65
C MET A 33 93.93 -41.69 -14.24
N THR A 34 93.67 -41.90 -12.94
CA THR A 34 92.46 -42.59 -12.44
C THR A 34 91.29 -41.67 -12.12
N ALA A 35 91.48 -40.34 -12.08
CA ALA A 35 90.42 -39.38 -11.76
C ALA A 35 89.56 -38.92 -12.96
N LEU A 36 90.02 -39.15 -14.21
CA LEU A 36 89.33 -38.67 -15.41
C LEU A 36 88.19 -39.58 -15.89
N LEU A 37 88.28 -40.89 -15.65
CA LEU A 37 87.25 -41.87 -16.03
C LEU A 37 85.85 -41.60 -15.44
N PRO A 38 85.67 -41.34 -14.13
CA PRO A 38 84.34 -41.09 -13.57
C PRO A 38 83.72 -39.79 -14.11
N VAL A 39 84.52 -38.75 -14.33
CA VAL A 39 84.06 -37.46 -14.88
C VAL A 39 83.51 -37.64 -16.29
N LEU A 40 84.15 -38.47 -17.12
CA LEU A 40 83.70 -38.75 -18.47
C LEU A 40 82.35 -39.50 -18.48
N THR A 41 82.15 -40.47 -17.58
CA THR A 41 80.86 -41.19 -17.47
C THR A 41 79.71 -40.29 -16.98
N LEU A 42 80.00 -39.35 -16.08
CA LEU A 42 79.03 -38.36 -15.61
C LEU A 42 78.62 -37.40 -16.75
N LEU A 43 79.60 -36.94 -17.54
CA LEU A 43 79.33 -36.06 -18.68
C LEU A 43 78.51 -36.76 -19.76
N ILE A 44 78.80 -38.03 -20.05
CA ILE A 44 78.01 -38.83 -21.00
C ILE A 44 76.58 -39.04 -20.46
N GLY A 45 76.43 -39.38 -19.19
CA GLY A 45 75.12 -39.54 -18.55
C GLY A 45 74.29 -38.25 -18.56
N LEU A 46 74.92 -37.10 -18.28
CA LEU A 46 74.28 -35.79 -18.33
C LEU A 46 73.91 -35.40 -19.77
N ALA A 47 74.78 -35.67 -20.74
CA ALA A 47 74.52 -35.40 -22.15
C ALA A 47 73.36 -36.26 -22.68
N ILE A 48 73.32 -37.56 -22.35
CA ILE A 48 72.21 -38.45 -22.71
C ILE A 48 70.93 -38.02 -21.99
N GLY A 49 71.01 -37.71 -20.69
CA GLY A 49 69.88 -37.22 -19.90
C GLY A 49 69.30 -35.93 -20.45
N ALA A 50 70.14 -34.97 -20.83
CA ALA A 50 69.73 -33.72 -21.47
C ALA A 50 69.12 -33.95 -22.86
N LEU A 51 69.70 -34.84 -23.67
CA LEU A 51 69.19 -35.15 -25.00
C LEU A 51 67.83 -35.86 -24.97
N VAL A 52 67.67 -36.85 -24.09
CA VAL A 52 66.40 -37.56 -23.86
C VAL A 52 65.38 -36.65 -23.21
N GLY A 53 65.80 -35.86 -22.22
CA GLY A 53 64.97 -34.86 -21.57
C GLY A 53 64.43 -33.84 -22.56
N ASN A 54 65.27 -33.34 -23.46
CA ASN A 54 64.86 -32.40 -24.50
C ASN A 54 63.90 -33.06 -25.52
N ARG A 55 64.19 -34.29 -25.97
CA ARG A 55 63.31 -35.04 -26.90
C ARG A 55 61.93 -35.37 -26.30
N LEU A 56 61.84 -35.60 -25.00
CA LEU A 56 60.57 -35.87 -24.31
C LEU A 56 59.84 -34.57 -23.94
N ALA A 57 60.57 -33.50 -23.60
CA ALA A 57 60.02 -32.18 -23.38
C ALA A 57 59.41 -31.62 -24.68
N SER A 58 60.08 -31.78 -25.83
CA SER A 58 59.53 -31.41 -27.14
C SER A 58 58.26 -32.19 -27.53
N ARG A 59 58.02 -33.36 -26.93
CA ARG A 59 56.76 -34.11 -27.10
C ARG A 59 55.66 -33.66 -26.13
N ARG A 60 56.00 -32.99 -25.03
CA ARG A 60 55.05 -32.41 -24.08
C ARG A 60 54.68 -30.97 -24.43
N THR A 61 55.60 -30.21 -25.01
CA THR A 61 55.37 -28.83 -25.46
C THR A 61 54.81 -28.73 -26.88
N ALA A 62 54.83 -29.82 -27.65
CA ALA A 62 54.02 -29.96 -28.85
C ALA A 62 52.56 -30.26 -28.47
N ALA A 63 51.89 -29.30 -27.83
CA ALA A 63 50.44 -29.29 -27.83
C ALA A 63 49.99 -29.07 -29.28
N ASP A 64 49.18 -29.97 -29.82
CA ASP A 64 48.69 -29.86 -31.20
C ASP A 64 48.03 -28.48 -31.38
N PRO A 65 48.46 -27.65 -32.36
CA PRO A 65 47.89 -26.32 -32.58
C PRO A 65 46.36 -26.39 -32.82
N LEU A 66 45.89 -27.51 -33.38
CA LEU A 66 44.47 -27.81 -33.59
C LEU A 66 43.66 -27.93 -32.29
N VAL A 67 44.26 -28.47 -31.22
CA VAL A 67 43.58 -28.60 -29.91
C VAL A 67 43.45 -27.23 -29.25
N ILE A 68 44.47 -26.39 -29.37
CA ILE A 68 44.45 -25.01 -28.85
C ILE A 68 43.38 -24.18 -29.57
N ASP A 69 43.25 -24.29 -30.88
CA ASP A 69 42.22 -23.57 -31.62
C ASP A 69 40.81 -24.11 -31.32
N ARG A 70 40.61 -25.44 -31.26
CA ARG A 70 39.31 -26.02 -30.90
C ARG A 70 38.88 -25.66 -29.47
N THR A 71 39.81 -25.60 -28.52
CA THR A 71 39.52 -25.17 -27.14
C THR A 71 39.16 -23.69 -27.05
N ARG A 72 39.79 -22.83 -27.85
CA ARG A 72 39.42 -21.41 -28.00
C ARG A 72 38.04 -21.24 -28.62
N ASP A 73 37.73 -21.99 -29.67
CA ASP A 73 36.43 -21.93 -30.34
C ASP A 73 35.29 -22.38 -29.40
N ILE A 74 35.50 -23.46 -28.67
CA ILE A 74 34.54 -23.93 -27.66
C ILE A 74 34.39 -22.89 -26.54
N ALA A 75 35.49 -22.31 -26.06
CA ALA A 75 35.45 -21.25 -25.04
C ALA A 75 34.67 -20.02 -25.53
N ASN A 76 34.93 -19.55 -26.75
CA ASN A 76 34.24 -18.40 -27.32
C ASN A 76 32.77 -18.71 -27.62
N ALA A 77 32.46 -19.91 -28.11
CA ALA A 77 31.08 -20.35 -28.36
C ALA A 77 30.30 -20.48 -27.06
N THR A 78 30.88 -21.09 -26.02
CA THR A 78 30.25 -21.21 -24.70
C THR A 78 30.02 -19.86 -24.05
N LEU A 79 30.98 -18.94 -24.12
CA LEU A 79 30.81 -17.54 -23.67
C LEU A 79 29.71 -16.81 -24.45
N ALA A 80 29.65 -16.97 -25.77
CA ALA A 80 28.61 -16.34 -26.58
C ALA A 80 27.21 -16.89 -26.25
N THR A 81 27.09 -18.20 -25.99
CA THR A 81 25.82 -18.79 -25.57
C THR A 81 25.40 -18.34 -24.17
N THR A 82 26.31 -18.30 -23.20
CA THR A 82 25.99 -17.86 -21.84
C THR A 82 25.66 -16.39 -21.79
N MET A 83 26.37 -15.53 -22.54
CA MET A 83 26.03 -14.10 -22.63
C MET A 83 24.63 -13.87 -23.19
N ARG A 84 24.24 -14.62 -24.25
CA ARG A 84 22.88 -14.52 -24.80
C ARG A 84 21.82 -14.97 -23.81
N GLU A 85 22.06 -16.08 -23.11
CA GLU A 85 21.16 -16.59 -22.08
C GLU A 85 21.02 -15.60 -20.92
N LEU A 86 22.12 -15.00 -20.45
CA LEU A 86 22.08 -13.98 -19.40
C LEU A 86 21.32 -12.72 -19.83
N ILE A 87 21.50 -12.26 -21.07
CA ILE A 87 20.73 -11.12 -21.59
C ILE A 87 19.24 -11.46 -21.65
N ASP A 88 18.87 -12.64 -22.16
CA ASP A 88 17.47 -13.09 -22.24
C ASP A 88 16.84 -13.25 -20.85
N VAL A 89 17.55 -13.83 -19.88
CA VAL A 89 17.06 -13.91 -18.51
C VAL A 89 16.93 -12.51 -17.89
N ASN A 90 17.89 -11.62 -18.12
CA ASN A 90 17.84 -10.26 -17.59
C ASN A 90 16.66 -9.47 -18.18
N THR A 91 16.45 -9.53 -19.49
CA THR A 91 15.32 -8.83 -20.15
C THR A 91 13.98 -9.37 -19.67
N ARG A 92 13.85 -10.69 -19.47
CA ARG A 92 12.65 -11.29 -18.89
C ARG A 92 12.41 -10.85 -17.46
N LEU A 93 13.43 -10.87 -16.61
CA LEU A 93 13.31 -10.39 -15.23
C LEU A 93 12.95 -8.91 -15.17
N GLN A 94 13.52 -8.08 -16.05
CA GLN A 94 13.13 -6.67 -16.16
C GLN A 94 11.70 -6.51 -16.64
N ALA A 95 11.26 -7.27 -17.66
CA ALA A 95 9.89 -7.23 -18.15
C ALA A 95 8.89 -7.66 -17.06
N GLU A 96 9.19 -8.71 -16.30
CA GLU A 96 8.39 -9.15 -15.17
C GLU A 96 8.37 -8.13 -14.04
N ALA A 97 9.52 -7.55 -13.68
CA ALA A 97 9.59 -6.51 -12.66
C ALA A 97 8.79 -5.26 -13.06
N ASN A 98 8.90 -4.82 -14.32
CA ASN A 98 8.13 -3.71 -14.85
C ASN A 98 6.63 -4.02 -14.87
N ALA A 99 6.25 -5.23 -15.27
CA ALA A 99 4.85 -5.66 -15.27
C ALA A 99 4.28 -5.72 -13.85
N ARG A 100 5.04 -6.22 -12.87
CA ARG A 100 4.67 -6.22 -11.45
C ARG A 100 4.53 -4.81 -10.90
N ALA A 101 5.51 -3.94 -11.15
CA ALA A 101 5.47 -2.54 -10.72
C ALA A 101 4.26 -1.80 -11.32
N ALA A 102 3.95 -2.01 -12.60
CA ALA A 102 2.77 -1.44 -13.25
C ALA A 102 1.46 -1.98 -12.64
N ALA A 103 1.40 -3.28 -12.35
CA ALA A 103 0.23 -3.89 -11.71
C ALA A 103 0.03 -3.38 -10.27
N GLU A 104 1.10 -3.24 -9.49
CA GLU A 104 1.07 -2.67 -8.14
C GLU A 104 0.64 -1.21 -8.17
N ALA A 105 1.19 -0.39 -9.07
CA ALA A 105 0.79 1.00 -9.24
C ALA A 105 -0.69 1.13 -9.64
N ALA A 106 -1.17 0.30 -10.57
CA ALA A 106 -2.58 0.26 -10.95
C ALA A 106 -3.49 -0.17 -9.78
N GLN A 107 -3.04 -1.13 -8.97
CA GLN A 107 -3.78 -1.58 -7.78
C GLN A 107 -3.83 -0.49 -6.71
N GLN A 108 -2.71 0.20 -6.47
CA GLN A 108 -2.67 1.35 -5.57
C GLN A 108 -3.60 2.46 -6.05
N GLN A 109 -3.56 2.82 -7.34
CA GLN A 109 -4.43 3.84 -7.90
C GLN A 109 -5.92 3.47 -7.76
N LYS A 110 -6.28 2.20 -8.03
CA LYS A 110 -7.65 1.69 -7.78
C LYS A 110 -8.04 1.78 -6.32
N SER A 111 -7.18 1.33 -5.41
CA SER A 111 -7.48 1.38 -3.97
C SER A 111 -7.68 2.82 -3.47
N VAL A 112 -6.87 3.76 -3.94
CA VAL A 112 -7.03 5.18 -3.61
C VAL A 112 -8.33 5.72 -4.20
N HIS A 113 -8.64 5.39 -5.45
CA HIS A 113 -9.90 5.77 -6.07
C HIS A 113 -11.10 5.22 -5.29
N ASP A 114 -11.09 3.95 -4.91
CA ASP A 114 -12.18 3.30 -4.19
C ASP A 114 -12.37 3.88 -2.78
N LEU A 115 -11.30 4.37 -2.15
CA LEU A 115 -11.38 5.09 -0.88
C LEU A 115 -11.94 6.52 -1.02
N VAL A 116 -11.62 7.21 -2.12
CA VAL A 116 -11.98 8.63 -2.32
C VAL A 116 -13.34 8.80 -3.01
N ALA A 117 -13.73 7.89 -3.90
CA ALA A 117 -15.02 7.90 -4.59
C ALA A 117 -16.23 8.09 -3.65
N PRO A 118 -16.37 7.34 -2.53
CA PRO A 118 -17.51 7.53 -1.62
C PRO A 118 -17.50 8.90 -0.94
N VAL A 119 -16.33 9.53 -0.73
CA VAL A 119 -16.25 10.88 -0.18
C VAL A 119 -16.82 11.90 -1.16
N GLY A 120 -16.46 11.79 -2.44
CA GLY A 120 -17.01 12.63 -3.51
C GLY A 120 -18.53 12.50 -3.61
N GLU A 121 -19.04 11.27 -3.55
CA GLU A 121 -20.48 11.01 -3.56
C GLU A 121 -21.20 11.60 -2.33
N GLN A 122 -20.62 11.45 -1.14
CA GLN A 122 -21.18 12.02 0.08
C GLN A 122 -21.20 13.55 0.05
N LEU A 123 -20.16 14.20 -0.48
CA LEU A 123 -20.12 15.65 -0.65
C LEU A 123 -21.18 16.13 -1.64
N ALA A 124 -21.37 15.43 -2.77
CA ALA A 124 -22.42 15.75 -3.72
C ALA A 124 -23.82 15.62 -3.10
N ARG A 125 -24.06 14.55 -2.31
CA ARG A 125 -25.33 14.38 -1.57
C ARG A 125 -25.53 15.47 -0.51
N LEU A 126 -24.46 15.91 0.15
CA LEU A 126 -24.52 16.98 1.14
C LEU A 126 -24.85 18.32 0.48
N ASP A 127 -24.22 18.64 -0.65
CA ASP A 127 -24.50 19.85 -1.42
C ASP A 127 -25.96 19.90 -1.87
N GLN A 128 -26.49 18.79 -2.38
CA GLN A 128 -27.92 18.69 -2.73
C GLN A 128 -28.83 18.94 -1.52
N LYS A 129 -28.53 18.33 -0.37
CA LYS A 129 -29.31 18.53 0.86
C LYS A 129 -29.22 19.95 1.40
N LEU A 130 -28.06 20.60 1.28
CA LEU A 130 -27.89 21.99 1.69
C LEU A 130 -28.70 22.93 0.79
N ASN A 131 -28.68 22.71 -0.52
CA ASN A 131 -29.49 23.48 -1.45
C ASN A 131 -30.99 23.30 -1.19
N GLU A 132 -31.43 22.07 -0.91
CA GLU A 132 -32.82 21.79 -0.53
C GLU A 132 -33.20 22.48 0.79
N LEU A 133 -32.33 22.44 1.79
CA LEU A 133 -32.56 23.07 3.08
C LEU A 133 -32.59 24.60 2.98
N GLU A 134 -31.71 25.20 2.18
CA GLU A 134 -31.70 26.65 1.98
C GLU A 134 -32.96 27.12 1.23
N ASN A 135 -33.38 26.39 0.19
CA ASN A 135 -34.65 26.67 -0.50
C ASN A 135 -35.85 26.60 0.46
N LYS A 136 -35.90 25.55 1.28
CA LYS A 136 -36.96 25.39 2.28
C LYS A 136 -36.93 26.50 3.33
N ARG A 137 -35.73 26.91 3.76
CA ARG A 137 -35.56 28.03 4.70
C ARG A 137 -36.07 29.35 4.12
N VAL A 138 -35.79 29.63 2.85
CA VAL A 138 -36.29 30.82 2.16
C VAL A 138 -37.82 30.78 2.06
N GLU A 139 -38.40 29.63 1.69
CA GLU A 139 -39.85 29.44 1.66
C GLU A 139 -40.49 29.68 3.03
N ASP A 140 -39.97 29.03 4.08
CA ASP A 140 -40.49 29.15 5.44
C ASP A 140 -40.38 30.59 5.96
N SER A 141 -39.28 31.28 5.66
CA SER A 141 -39.09 32.69 5.99
C SER A 141 -40.07 33.59 5.26
N GLY A 142 -40.34 33.30 3.98
CA GLY A 142 -41.37 33.99 3.19
C GLY A 142 -42.77 33.80 3.78
N ARG A 143 -43.15 32.57 4.11
CA ARG A 143 -44.43 32.23 4.74
C ARG A 143 -44.60 32.91 6.10
N LEU A 144 -43.53 32.96 6.91
CA LEU A 144 -43.54 33.66 8.18
C LEU A 144 -43.76 35.16 8.00
N ASN A 145 -43.04 35.79 7.07
CA ASN A 145 -43.22 37.22 6.77
C ASN A 145 -44.65 37.53 6.28
N THR A 146 -45.23 36.69 5.42
CA THR A 146 -46.63 36.83 5.01
C THR A 146 -47.58 36.72 6.19
N SER A 147 -47.37 35.73 7.08
CA SER A 147 -48.22 35.53 8.26
C SER A 147 -48.14 36.72 9.23
N ILE A 148 -46.94 37.27 9.44
CA ILE A 148 -46.74 38.48 10.25
C ILE A 148 -47.46 39.68 9.61
N GLY A 149 -47.37 39.83 8.28
CA GLY A 149 -48.08 40.87 7.55
C GLY A 149 -49.61 40.76 7.69
N SER A 150 -50.15 39.55 7.56
CA SER A 150 -51.59 39.28 7.78
C SER A 150 -52.02 39.58 9.21
N LEU A 151 -51.22 39.21 10.21
CA LEU A 151 -51.48 39.52 11.62
C LEU A 151 -51.46 41.03 11.88
N ALA A 152 -50.50 41.76 11.30
CA ALA A 152 -50.43 43.22 11.43
C ALA A 152 -51.65 43.91 10.79
N SER A 153 -52.10 43.42 9.63
CA SER A 153 -53.33 43.92 8.99
C SER A 153 -54.57 43.63 9.83
N LEU A 154 -54.68 42.41 10.37
CA LEU A 154 -55.80 42.03 11.24
C LEU A 154 -55.84 42.88 12.51
N ALA A 155 -54.67 43.12 13.13
CA ALA A 155 -54.56 43.98 14.31
C ALA A 155 -55.03 45.41 14.02
N THR A 156 -54.66 45.96 12.85
CA THR A 156 -55.09 47.30 12.42
C THR A 156 -56.60 47.37 12.20
N SER A 157 -57.18 46.38 11.50
CA SER A 157 -58.63 46.30 11.30
C SER A 157 -59.38 46.17 12.63
N LEU A 158 -58.90 45.31 13.53
CA LEU A 158 -59.50 45.13 14.85
C LEU A 158 -59.40 46.39 15.71
N GLN A 159 -58.27 47.12 15.65
CA GLN A 159 -58.14 48.43 16.29
C GLN A 159 -59.16 49.45 15.74
N LYS A 160 -59.41 49.44 14.42
CA LYS A 160 -60.40 50.31 13.80
C LYS A 160 -61.83 49.96 14.22
N GLU A 161 -62.22 48.69 14.13
CA GLU A 161 -63.55 48.23 14.53
C GLU A 161 -63.82 48.48 16.02
N THR A 162 -62.82 48.26 16.88
CA THR A 162 -62.94 48.55 18.32
C THR A 162 -63.02 50.05 18.60
N ALA A 163 -62.32 50.89 17.85
CA ALA A 163 -62.45 52.34 17.95
C ALA A 163 -63.83 52.83 17.46
N GLU A 164 -64.34 52.27 16.37
CA GLU A 164 -65.69 52.52 15.87
C GLU A 164 -66.75 52.09 16.88
N LEU A 165 -66.62 50.89 17.46
CA LEU A 165 -67.49 50.40 18.52
C LEU A 165 -67.41 51.31 19.77
N ALA A 166 -66.21 51.68 20.21
CA ALA A 166 -66.02 52.58 21.34
C ALA A 166 -66.64 53.96 21.09
N SER A 167 -66.55 54.46 19.85
CA SER A 167 -67.19 55.71 19.42
C SER A 167 -68.71 55.58 19.41
N ALA A 168 -69.24 54.49 18.88
CA ALA A 168 -70.67 54.19 18.88
C ALA A 168 -71.23 54.12 20.32
N MET A 169 -70.50 53.47 21.24
CA MET A 169 -70.88 53.39 22.65
C MET A 169 -70.85 54.76 23.37
N LYS A 170 -70.15 55.77 22.86
CA LYS A 170 -70.22 57.13 23.44
C LYS A 170 -71.57 57.80 23.16
N ASN A 171 -72.24 57.48 22.06
CA ASN A 171 -73.57 58.00 21.75
C ASN A 171 -74.62 57.36 22.66
N THR A 172 -75.36 58.18 23.43
CA THR A 172 -76.37 57.73 24.40
C THR A 172 -77.42 56.81 23.78
N LYS A 173 -77.90 57.12 22.57
CA LYS A 173 -78.92 56.32 21.88
C LYS A 173 -78.40 54.93 21.49
N VAL A 174 -77.19 54.88 20.92
CA VAL A 174 -76.57 53.62 20.48
C VAL A 174 -76.20 52.74 21.67
N ARG A 175 -75.73 53.33 22.77
CA ARG A 175 -75.45 52.62 24.03
C ARG A 175 -76.71 52.00 24.64
N GLY A 176 -77.83 52.73 24.62
CA GLY A 176 -79.13 52.22 25.10
C GLY A 176 -79.55 50.98 24.32
N ASN A 177 -79.62 51.10 22.99
CA ASN A 177 -79.97 49.99 22.10
C ASN A 177 -79.04 48.78 22.25
N TRP A 178 -77.73 49.01 22.48
CA TRP A 178 -76.77 47.92 22.71
C TRP A 178 -77.00 47.22 24.06
N GLY A 179 -77.38 47.97 25.09
CA GLY A 179 -77.78 47.44 26.39
C GLY A 179 -79.03 46.57 26.31
N GLU A 180 -80.06 47.01 25.58
CA GLU A 180 -81.28 46.24 25.32
C GLU A 180 -80.99 44.95 24.55
N LEU A 181 -80.20 45.02 23.48
CA LEU A 181 -79.78 43.83 22.71
C LEU A 181 -78.99 42.83 23.58
N GLN A 182 -78.13 43.33 24.47
CA GLN A 182 -77.39 42.48 25.40
C GLN A 182 -78.32 41.85 26.44
N LEU A 183 -79.33 42.58 26.90
CA LEU A 183 -80.34 42.07 27.81
C LEU A 183 -81.19 40.98 27.14
N GLN A 184 -81.63 41.21 25.90
CA GLN A 184 -82.32 40.21 25.07
C GLN A 184 -81.49 38.93 24.96
N ARG A 185 -80.20 39.03 24.63
CA ARG A 185 -79.31 37.86 24.54
C ARG A 185 -79.15 37.11 25.86
N VAL A 186 -79.08 37.81 26.99
CA VAL A 186 -79.01 37.19 28.32
C VAL A 186 -80.31 36.45 28.64
N ILE A 187 -81.45 37.02 28.28
CA ILE A 187 -82.79 36.44 28.46
C ILE A 187 -82.98 35.20 27.58
N GLU A 188 -82.57 35.26 26.30
CA GLU A 188 -82.57 34.11 25.38
C GLU A 188 -81.65 32.98 25.88
N LEU A 189 -80.46 33.31 26.37
CA LEU A 189 -79.53 32.33 26.98
C LEU A 189 -80.07 31.73 28.28
N ALA A 190 -80.90 32.47 29.01
CA ALA A 190 -81.63 31.95 30.18
C ALA A 190 -82.81 31.04 29.80
N GLY A 191 -83.05 30.83 28.50
CA GLY A 191 -84.07 29.93 27.97
C GLY A 191 -85.45 30.56 27.82
N MET A 192 -85.57 31.89 27.96
CA MET A 192 -86.83 32.60 27.78
C MET A 192 -87.08 32.85 26.29
N THR A 193 -88.32 32.64 25.84
CA THR A 193 -88.71 32.81 24.43
C THR A 193 -89.48 34.12 24.25
N GLU A 194 -89.06 34.89 23.26
CA GLU A 194 -89.72 36.14 22.85
C GLU A 194 -91.20 35.89 22.54
N HIS A 195 -92.07 36.84 22.88
CA HIS A 195 -93.54 36.77 22.70
C HIS A 195 -94.27 35.72 23.55
N ILE A 196 -93.55 34.95 24.38
CA ILE A 196 -94.15 34.01 25.33
C ILE A 196 -93.81 34.41 26.77
N MET A 197 -92.53 34.70 27.04
CA MET A 197 -92.05 35.00 28.40
C MET A 197 -91.52 36.43 28.57
N TYR A 198 -91.32 37.16 27.48
CA TYR A 198 -91.00 38.59 27.47
C TYR A 198 -91.42 39.24 26.14
N GLU A 199 -91.64 40.55 26.15
CA GLU A 199 -91.87 41.40 24.97
C GLU A 199 -90.84 42.53 24.94
N GLN A 200 -90.43 42.95 23.74
CA GLN A 200 -89.50 44.06 23.54
C GLN A 200 -90.28 45.37 23.33
N GLN A 201 -89.98 46.44 24.08
CA GLN A 201 -90.60 47.74 23.81
C GLN A 201 -90.10 48.36 22.50
N GLU A 202 -91.01 48.89 21.66
CA GLU A 202 -90.64 49.60 20.44
C GLU A 202 -90.09 51.01 20.74
N HIS A 203 -88.94 51.33 20.16
CA HIS A 203 -88.25 52.61 20.35
C HIS A 203 -88.94 53.75 19.58
N ILE A 204 -89.77 54.55 20.25
CA ILE A 204 -90.42 55.74 19.65
C ILE A 204 -89.50 56.96 19.79
N ALA A 205 -88.90 57.42 18.69
CA ALA A 205 -88.06 58.61 18.66
C ALA A 205 -88.92 59.90 18.70
N GLY A 206 -89.23 60.40 19.89
CA GLY A 206 -89.86 61.71 20.12
C GLY A 206 -88.84 62.82 20.33
N ASP A 207 -89.10 63.99 19.75
CA ASP A 207 -88.32 65.22 19.82
C ASP A 207 -88.21 65.74 21.27
N GLY A 208 -87.08 65.51 21.95
CA GLY A 208 -86.69 66.35 23.10
C GLY A 208 -86.07 65.70 24.34
N ASP A 209 -86.24 64.41 24.61
CA ASP A 209 -85.58 63.79 25.78
C ASP A 209 -85.32 62.30 25.56
N ALA A 210 -84.11 61.86 25.91
CA ALA A 210 -83.66 60.50 25.68
C ALA A 210 -84.35 59.56 26.67
N ALA A 211 -85.44 58.93 26.24
CA ALA A 211 -86.04 57.80 26.94
C ALA A 211 -84.96 56.73 27.19
N ARG A 212 -84.82 56.32 28.45
CA ARG A 212 -84.10 55.10 28.84
C ARG A 212 -85.11 53.96 28.83
N PRO A 213 -85.03 53.00 27.90
CA PRO A 213 -85.78 51.77 27.99
C PRO A 213 -84.93 50.77 28.78
N ASP A 214 -85.49 50.25 29.87
CA ASP A 214 -84.93 49.18 30.69
C ASP A 214 -85.55 47.81 30.37
N MET A 215 -86.57 47.79 29.51
CA MET A 215 -87.06 46.75 28.59
C MET A 215 -88.36 47.22 27.96
#